data_AF-A0A520HJ14-F1
#
_entry.id   AF-A0A520HJ14-F1
#
_cell.length_a   1.000
_cell.length_b   1.000
_cell.length_c   1.000
_cell.angle_alpha   90.00
_cell.angle_beta   90.00
_cell.angle_gamma   90.00
#
_symmetry.space_group_name_H-M   'P 1'
#
loop_
_entity.id
_entity.type
_entity.pdbx_description
1 polymer ?
#
loop_
_entity_poly.entity_id
_entity_poly.type
_entity_poly.pdbx_seq_one_letter_code
_entity_poly.pdbx_strand_id
1 'polypeptide(L)'
;MRIAVLAHVRHPIAEPFMGGMEAHSWHLADGLAARGHDVVLFASGDSDRRFTIDPVLDQHYEATFPWAEHRGSPPLIAHVDAGYAAACDRIARGNFDVVHNNSLH
;
A
#
# COMPACT_ATOMS: atom_id res chain seq x y z
N MET A 1 -10.22 16.94 2.07
CA MET A 1 -9.97 15.94 3.11
C MET A 1 -8.59 15.37 2.88
N ARG A 2 -7.92 14.97 3.96
CA ARG A 2 -6.68 14.22 3.95
C ARG A 2 -7.02 12.74 4.11
N ILE A 3 -6.67 11.93 3.11
CA ILE A 3 -7.12 10.54 2.99
C ILE A 3 -5.90 9.62 2.94
N ALA A 4 -5.87 8.62 3.82
CA ALA A 4 -4.91 7.53 3.72
C ALA A 4 -5.54 6.39 2.92
N VAL A 5 -4.87 5.94 1.86
CA VAL A 5 -5.22 4.70 1.16
C VAL A 5 -4.18 3.66 1.54
N LEU A 6 -4.55 2.70 2.37
CA LEU A 6 -3.67 1.60 2.78
C LEU A 6 -3.85 0.45 1.80
N ALA A 7 -2.84 0.20 0.97
CA ALA A 7 -2.90 -0.76 -0.13
C ALA A 7 -2.21 -2.08 0.22
N HIS A 8 -2.47 -3.09 -0.62
CA HIS A 8 -1.73 -4.34 -0.61
C HIS A 8 -0.29 -4.14 -1.11
N VAL A 9 0.68 -4.89 -0.56
CA VAL A 9 2.12 -4.71 -0.85
C VAL A 9 2.81 -5.93 -1.47
N ARG A 10 2.04 -6.87 -2.02
CA ARG A 10 2.61 -7.98 -2.80
C ARG A 10 3.29 -7.50 -4.06
N HIS A 11 2.63 -6.63 -4.79
CA HIS A 11 3.12 -6.00 -6.01
C HIS A 11 2.99 -4.49 -5.89
N PRO A 12 3.73 -3.71 -6.70
CA PRO A 12 3.59 -2.26 -6.72
C PRO A 12 2.18 -1.84 -7.16
N ILE A 13 1.69 -0.73 -6.60
CA ILE A 13 0.48 -0.06 -7.07
C ILE A 13 0.85 0.79 -8.29
N ALA A 14 1.08 0.12 -9.41
CA ALA A 14 1.51 0.73 -10.67
C ALA A 14 1.13 -0.15 -11.88
N GLU A 15 0.99 0.46 -13.05
CA GLU A 15 0.87 -0.28 -14.30
C GLU A 15 2.22 -0.90 -14.73
N PRO A 16 2.23 -2.12 -15.31
CA PRO A 16 1.09 -3.00 -15.52
C PRO A 16 0.64 -3.68 -14.21
N PHE A 17 -0.67 -3.66 -13.94
CA PHE A 17 -1.23 -4.22 -12.71
C PHE A 17 -1.15 -5.75 -12.71
N MET A 18 -0.65 -6.31 -11.62
CA MET A 18 -0.60 -7.77 -11.42
C MET A 18 -1.93 -8.38 -10.99
N GLY A 19 -2.87 -7.55 -10.54
CA GLY A 19 -4.17 -7.99 -10.07
C GLY A 19 -5.17 -6.84 -9.89
N GLY A 20 -6.40 -7.22 -9.55
CA GLY A 20 -7.49 -6.27 -9.35
C GLY A 20 -7.31 -5.37 -8.13
N MET A 21 -6.55 -5.80 -7.13
CA MET A 21 -6.30 -4.98 -5.93
C MET A 21 -5.34 -3.83 -6.21
N GLU A 22 -4.29 -4.09 -7.01
CA GLU A 22 -3.35 -3.07 -7.48
C GLU A 22 -4.09 -2.04 -8.34
N ALA A 23 -4.86 -2.50 -9.33
CA ALA A 23 -5.67 -1.64 -10.19
C ALA A 23 -6.71 -0.83 -9.41
N HIS A 24 -7.41 -1.46 -8.45
CA HIS A 24 -8.41 -0.78 -7.63
C HIS A 24 -7.80 0.34 -6.79
N SER A 25 -6.71 0.06 -6.07
CA SER A 25 -6.06 1.05 -5.21
C SER A 25 -5.48 2.20 -6.02
N TRP A 26 -4.93 1.93 -7.21
CA TRP A 26 -4.45 2.95 -8.14
C TRP A 26 -5.59 3.86 -8.61
N HIS A 27 -6.69 3.29 -9.12
CA HIS A 27 -7.83 4.06 -9.62
C HIS A 27 -8.56 4.83 -8.51
N LEU A 28 -8.63 4.27 -7.30
CA LEU A 28 -9.17 4.95 -6.14
C LEU A 28 -8.32 6.18 -5.77
N ALA A 29 -7.00 6.00 -5.62
CA ALA A 29 -6.09 7.08 -5.26
C ALA A 29 -6.12 8.20 -6.33
N ASP A 30 -6.04 7.83 -7.61
CA ASP A 30 -6.11 8.79 -8.72
C ASP A 30 -7.47 9.52 -8.75
N GLY A 31 -8.58 8.80 -8.61
CA GLY A 31 -9.91 9.39 -8.61
C GLY A 31 -10.21 10.31 -7.42
N LEU A 32 -9.63 10.04 -6.25
CA LEU A 32 -9.72 10.89 -5.07
C LEU A 32 -8.83 12.14 -5.22
N ALA A 33 -7.60 11.97 -5.70
CA ALA A 33 -6.68 13.08 -5.95
C ALA A 33 -7.23 14.03 -7.03
N ALA A 34 -7.80 13.48 -8.11
CA ALA A 34 -8.45 14.25 -9.18
C ALA A 34 -9.66 15.07 -8.69
N ARG A 35 -10.26 14.72 -7.56
CA ARG A 35 -11.33 15.48 -6.89
C ARG A 35 -10.81 16.54 -5.90
N GLY A 36 -9.49 16.72 -5.81
CA GLY A 36 -8.85 17.73 -4.96
C GLY A 36 -8.67 17.30 -3.50
N HIS A 37 -8.68 16.00 -3.21
CA HIS A 37 -8.32 15.48 -1.88
C HIS A 37 -6.80 15.36 -1.74
N ASP A 38 -6.30 15.54 -0.52
CA ASP A 38 -4.90 15.26 -0.16
C ASP A 38 -4.78 13.77 0.12
N VAL A 39 -4.28 13.01 -0.85
CA VAL A 39 -4.20 11.54 -0.78
C VAL A 39 -2.76 11.12 -0.50
N VAL A 40 -2.58 10.32 0.56
CA VAL A 40 -1.32 9.61 0.83
C VAL A 40 -1.57 8.12 0.61
N LEU A 41 -0.79 7.53 -0.30
CA LEU A 41 -0.85 6.11 -0.62
C LEU A 41 0.16 5.37 0.25
N PHE A 42 -0.33 4.55 1.17
CA PHE A 42 0.47 3.61 1.94
C PHE A 42 0.58 2.31 1.16
N ALA A 43 1.67 2.15 0.41
CA ALA A 43 1.93 1.02 -0.49
C ALA A 43 3.41 0.61 -0.44
N SER A 44 3.87 -0.25 -1.34
CA SER A 44 5.31 -0.45 -1.50
C SER A 44 5.97 0.81 -2.07
N GLY A 45 7.19 1.12 -1.63
CA GLY A 45 7.93 2.32 -2.03
C GLY A 45 8.25 2.40 -3.52
N ASP A 46 8.18 1.28 -4.23
CA ASP A 46 8.35 1.16 -5.68
C ASP A 46 7.04 1.21 -6.49
N SER A 47 5.94 1.65 -5.86
CA SER A 47 4.67 1.97 -6.53
C SER A 47 4.76 3.24 -7.40
N ASP A 48 3.67 3.58 -8.11
CA ASP A 48 3.65 4.68 -9.07
C ASP A 48 3.99 6.04 -8.40
N ARG A 49 5.10 6.63 -8.84
CA ARG A 49 5.68 7.86 -8.29
C ARG A 49 4.84 9.11 -8.52
N ARG A 50 3.74 9.02 -9.27
CA ARG A 50 2.77 10.12 -9.40
C ARG A 50 2.04 10.41 -8.09
N PHE A 51 1.95 9.42 -7.19
CA PHE A 51 1.30 9.58 -5.89
C PHE A 51 2.30 10.01 -4.82
N THR A 52 1.78 10.68 -3.78
CA THR A 52 2.53 10.82 -2.53
C THR A 52 2.52 9.47 -1.82
N ILE A 53 3.66 8.79 -1.79
CA ILE A 53 3.81 7.47 -1.18
C ILE A 53 4.40 7.62 0.23
N ASP A 54 3.77 6.96 1.20
CA ASP A 54 4.34 6.66 2.51
C ASP A 54 4.55 5.14 2.58
N PRO A 55 5.80 4.62 2.47
CA PRO A 55 6.02 3.21 2.20
C PRO A 55 5.67 2.31 3.39
N VAL A 56 4.76 1.35 3.17
CA VAL A 56 4.54 0.23 4.11
C VAL A 56 5.75 -0.70 4.11
N LEU A 57 6.31 -0.95 2.91
CA LEU A 57 7.58 -1.64 2.67
C LEU A 57 8.39 -0.80 1.67
N ASP A 58 9.72 -0.83 1.76
CA ASP A 58 10.59 -0.12 0.80
C ASP A 58 10.42 -0.64 -0.64
N GLN A 59 10.22 -1.95 -0.78
CA GLN A 59 9.92 -2.64 -2.04
C GLN A 59 8.80 -3.66 -1.80
N HIS A 60 8.00 -3.92 -2.84
CA HIS A 60 6.95 -4.95 -2.78
C HIS A 60 7.52 -6.32 -2.40
N TYR A 61 6.79 -7.10 -1.59
CA TYR A 61 7.38 -8.31 -1.01
C TYR A 61 7.63 -9.42 -2.03
N GLU A 62 6.96 -9.46 -3.19
CA GLU A 62 7.20 -10.52 -4.20
C GLU A 62 8.68 -10.53 -4.68
N ALA A 63 9.38 -9.39 -4.61
CA ALA A 63 10.79 -9.29 -4.99
C ALA A 63 11.73 -10.08 -4.05
N THR A 64 11.36 -10.23 -2.78
CA THR A 64 12.19 -10.90 -1.76
C THR A 64 11.56 -12.19 -1.25
N PHE A 65 10.24 -12.27 -1.28
CA PHE A 65 9.42 -13.40 -0.83
C PHE A 65 8.41 -13.76 -1.94
N PRO A 66 8.85 -14.39 -3.04
CA PRO A 66 7.94 -14.88 -4.08
C PRO A 66 6.81 -15.71 -3.46
N TRP A 67 5.57 -15.33 -3.72
CA TRP A 67 4.42 -15.90 -3.03
C TRP A 67 4.28 -17.40 -3.26
N ALA A 68 4.64 -17.87 -4.46
CA ALA A 68 4.60 -19.29 -4.80
C ALA A 68 5.43 -20.17 -3.85
N GLU A 69 6.49 -19.62 -3.27
CA GLU A 69 7.43 -20.33 -2.40
C GLU A 69 7.21 -20.02 -0.92
N HIS A 70 6.81 -18.78 -0.61
CA HIS A 70 6.78 -18.25 0.76
C HIS A 70 5.38 -18.07 1.35
N ARG A 71 4.32 -18.47 0.64
CA ARG A 71 2.94 -18.36 1.12
C ARG A 71 2.77 -18.99 2.50
N GLY A 72 2.34 -18.18 3.47
CA GLY A 72 2.12 -18.61 4.85
C GLY A 72 3.40 -18.88 5.64
N SER A 73 4.58 -18.56 5.08
CA SER A 73 5.84 -18.73 5.79
C SER A 73 5.97 -17.68 6.91
N PRO A 74 6.50 -18.06 8.09
CA PRO A 74 6.71 -17.11 9.20
C PRO A 74 7.56 -15.88 8.83
N PRO A 75 8.63 -15.98 8.01
CA PRO A 75 9.40 -14.80 7.60
C PRO A 75 8.59 -13.79 6.79
N LEU A 76 7.77 -14.24 5.83
CA LEU A 76 6.91 -13.35 5.05
C LEU A 76 5.89 -12.66 5.95
N ILE A 77 5.22 -13.42 6.82
CA ILE A 77 4.21 -12.89 7.75
C ILE A 77 4.84 -11.81 8.64
N ALA A 78 5.96 -12.12 9.29
CA ALA A 78 6.64 -11.17 10.16
C ALA A 78 7.10 -9.90 9.43
N HIS A 79 7.57 -10.04 8.19
CA HIS A 79 7.99 -8.91 7.37
C HIS A 79 6.81 -7.97 7.03
N VAL A 80 5.71 -8.54 6.57
CA VAL A 80 4.50 -7.79 6.19
C VAL A 80 3.81 -7.17 7.41
N ASP A 81 3.69 -7.92 8.51
CA ASP A 81 3.10 -7.43 9.76
C ASP A 81 3.90 -6.25 10.35
N ALA A 82 5.24 -6.32 10.31
CA ALA A 82 6.07 -5.21 10.77
C ALA A 82 5.86 -3.94 9.92
N GLY A 83 5.76 -4.09 8.59
CA GLY A 83 5.49 -2.98 7.68
C GLY A 83 4.13 -2.33 7.95
N TYR A 84 3.08 -3.13 8.06
CA TYR A 84 1.73 -2.62 8.34
C TYR A 84 1.60 -2.03 9.74
N ALA A 85 2.21 -2.62 10.76
CA ALA A 85 2.22 -2.05 12.11
C ALA A 85 2.86 -0.64 12.11
N ALA A 86 4.01 -0.50 11.44
CA ALA A 86 4.68 0.79 11.31
C ALA A 86 3.85 1.80 10.49
N ALA A 87 3.15 1.35 9.44
CA ALA A 87 2.24 2.19 8.65
C ALA A 87 1.04 2.66 9.48
N CYS A 88 0.43 1.77 10.26
CA CYS A 88 -0.65 2.09 11.19
C CYS A 88 -0.25 3.14 12.22
N ASP A 89 0.95 3.05 12.78
CA ASP A 89 1.49 4.06 13.71
C ASP A 89 1.61 5.45 13.04
N ARG A 90 2.04 5.49 11.76
CA ARG A 90 2.13 6.73 10.99
C ARG A 90 0.76 7.27 10.59
N ILE A 91 -0.18 6.41 10.20
CA ILE A 91 -1.57 6.77 9.92
C ILE A 91 -2.22 7.39 11.17
N ALA A 92 -2.07 6.76 12.34
CA ALA A 92 -2.63 7.25 13.59
C ALA A 92 -2.13 8.65 13.99
N ARG A 93 -0.91 9.02 13.57
CA ARG A 93 -0.30 10.34 13.81
C ARG A 93 -0.46 11.32 12.64
N GLY A 94 -0.99 10.85 11.51
CA GLY A 94 -0.97 11.55 10.22
C GLY A 94 -2.14 12.51 9.98
N ASN A 95 -3.03 12.69 10.97
CA ASN A 95 -4.20 13.57 10.92
C ASN A 95 -5.09 13.34 9.67
N PHE A 96 -5.30 12.07 9.31
CA PHE A 96 -6.20 11.70 8.21
C PHE A 96 -7.66 11.82 8.65
N ASP A 97 -8.51 12.35 7.76
CA ASP A 97 -9.95 12.40 7.96
C ASP A 97 -10.60 11.02 7.71
N VAL A 98 -10.04 10.27 6.76
CA VAL A 98 -10.55 8.96 6.31
C VAL A 98 -9.37 8.03 6.02
N VAL A 99 -9.53 6.75 6.38
CA VAL A 99 -8.64 5.66 5.99
C VAL A 99 -9.42 4.68 5.11
N HIS A 100 -9.04 4.57 3.85
CA HIS A 100 -9.45 3.47 2.98
C HIS A 100 -8.50 2.30 3.18
N ASN A 101 -8.93 1.33 3.99
CA ASN A 101 -8.15 0.12 4.18
C ASN A 101 -8.46 -0.92 3.11
N ASN A 102 -7.51 -1.10 2.19
CA ASN A 102 -7.50 -2.12 1.15
C ASN A 102 -6.34 -3.13 1.38
N SER A 103 -5.76 -3.18 2.58
CA SER A 103 -4.84 -4.26 2.97
C SER A 103 -5.61 -5.57 3.10
N LEU A 104 -4.89 -6.69 2.90
CA LEU A 104 -5.40 -8.04 3.21
C LEU A 104 -4.92 -8.55 4.58
N HIS A 105 -4.17 -7.71 5.31
CA HIS A 105 -3.63 -7.94 6.64
C HIS A 105 -4.29 -6.99 7.64
#